data_AF-A0AAN7PEH9-F1
#
_entry.id   AF-A0AAN7PEH9-F1
#
_cell.length_a   1.000
_cell.length_b   1.000
_cell.length_c   1.000
_cell.angle_alpha   90.00
_cell.angle_beta   90.00
_cell.angle_gamma   90.00
#
_symmetry.space_group_name_H-M   'P 1'
#
loop_
_entity.id
_entity.type
_entity.pdbx_description
1 polymer ?
#
loop_
_entity_poly.entity_id
_entity_poly.type
_entity_poly.pdbx_seq_one_letter_code
_entity_poly.pdbx_strand_id
1 'polypeptide(L)'
;MYSVLLKTIRLKNIFKTGILLTIFFPLLDGERTIWVCEKRGQCKGQIWTNNLSNEVVKISMEHNHAAQAARPDALRVKQFLRERTSTTQETPQQIMSQAVEEIHANVTAILPSKETTKRNIRKRRNKDGAPPIPENVGNLVLPQVSNTNNSYKLM
;
A
#
# COMPACT_ATOMS: atom_id res chain seq x y z
N MET A 1 -14.44 -23.13 -5.03
CA MET A 1 -14.19 -22.09 -6.06
C MET A 1 -13.60 -20.87 -5.34
N TYR A 2 -12.28 -20.68 -5.39
CA TYR A 2 -11.57 -19.72 -4.53
C TYR A 2 -11.30 -18.41 -5.29
N SER A 3 -12.23 -17.46 -5.19
CA SER A 3 -12.07 -16.10 -5.73
C SER A 3 -11.03 -15.29 -4.93
N VAL A 4 -10.12 -14.64 -5.66
CA VAL A 4 -9.13 -13.65 -5.19
C VAL A 4 -9.63 -12.26 -5.59
N LEU A 5 -9.98 -11.43 -4.61
CA LEU A 5 -10.03 -9.98 -4.79
C LEU A 5 -9.48 -9.35 -3.52
N LEU A 6 -8.52 -8.42 -3.67
CA LEU A 6 -8.62 -7.05 -3.17
C LEU A 6 -7.30 -6.28 -3.39
N LYS A 7 -7.39 -5.30 -4.30
CA LYS A 7 -6.61 -4.06 -4.45
C LYS A 7 -5.08 -4.17 -4.46
N THR A 8 -4.55 -3.93 -5.65
CA THR A 8 -3.14 -3.87 -6.02
C THR A 8 -2.40 -2.80 -5.21
N ILE A 9 -1.56 -3.23 -4.27
CA ILE A 9 -0.57 -2.36 -3.60
C ILE A 9 0.75 -2.58 -4.33
N ARG A 10 0.94 -1.82 -5.42
CA ARG A 10 2.21 -1.67 -6.14
C ARG A 10 2.98 -3.00 -6.31
N LEU A 11 2.35 -3.98 -6.97
CA LEU A 11 2.90 -5.32 -7.28
C LEU A 11 2.91 -6.33 -6.11
N LYS A 12 2.06 -6.15 -5.09
CA LYS A 12 1.87 -7.12 -4.01
C LYS A 12 0.38 -7.41 -3.82
N ASN A 13 0.02 -8.69 -3.88
CA ASN A 13 -1.34 -9.17 -3.63
C ASN A 13 -1.39 -9.88 -2.27
N ILE A 14 -2.48 -9.67 -1.54
CA ILE A 14 -2.78 -10.34 -0.28
C ILE A 14 -3.67 -11.53 -0.62
N PHE A 15 -3.19 -12.75 -0.38
CA PHE A 15 -3.95 -13.97 -0.65
C PHE A 15 -4.74 -14.43 0.59
N LYS A 16 -5.83 -15.17 0.37
CA LYS A 16 -6.87 -15.56 1.35
C LYS A 16 -6.36 -16.29 2.60
N THR A 17 -5.12 -16.78 2.61
CA THR A 17 -4.45 -17.40 3.77
C THR A 17 -3.83 -16.38 4.73
N GLY A 18 -3.92 -15.08 4.44
CA GLY A 18 -3.24 -14.02 5.20
C GLY A 18 -1.74 -13.91 4.88
N ILE A 19 -1.25 -14.69 3.92
CA ILE A 19 0.15 -14.69 3.52
C ILE A 19 0.38 -13.68 2.39
N LEU A 20 1.40 -12.86 2.57
CA LEU A 20 1.81 -11.84 1.61
C LEU A 20 2.79 -12.40 0.59
N LEU A 21 2.42 -12.25 -0.68
CA LEU A 21 3.24 -12.66 -1.80
C LEU A 21 3.59 -11.45 -2.67
N THR A 22 4.82 -11.44 -3.16
CA THR A 22 5.36 -10.39 -4.03
C THR A 22 5.52 -10.97 -5.45
N ILE A 23 5.20 -10.18 -6.48
CA ILE A 23 5.35 -10.62 -7.88
C ILE A 23 6.81 -10.97 -8.17
N PHE A 24 7.04 -12.13 -8.78
CA PHE A 24 8.31 -12.49 -9.39
C PHE A 24 8.09 -12.65 -10.88
N PHE A 25 8.20 -11.52 -11.61
CA PHE A 25 8.09 -11.38 -13.08
C PHE A 25 6.82 -12.01 -13.72
N PRO A 26 6.07 -11.29 -14.57
CA PRO A 26 5.12 -11.97 -15.45
C PRO A 26 5.89 -12.94 -16.37
N LEU A 27 5.40 -14.16 -16.57
CA LEU A 27 5.98 -15.03 -17.60
C LEU A 27 5.81 -14.40 -18.99
N LEU A 28 6.73 -14.75 -19.88
CA LEU A 28 6.81 -14.33 -21.29
C LEU A 28 5.51 -14.54 -22.08
N ASP A 29 4.66 -15.49 -21.67
CA ASP A 29 3.43 -15.84 -22.40
C ASP A 29 2.20 -15.00 -21.98
N GLY A 30 2.34 -14.09 -21.01
CA GLY A 30 1.29 -13.13 -20.64
C GLY A 30 0.05 -13.69 -19.89
N GLU A 31 -0.17 -15.00 -19.90
CA GLU A 31 -1.37 -15.61 -19.30
C GLU A 31 -1.27 -15.93 -17.81
N ARG A 32 -0.06 -16.08 -17.27
CA ARG A 32 0.18 -16.49 -15.88
C ARG A 32 1.21 -15.62 -15.18
N THR A 33 1.00 -15.37 -13.89
CA THR A 33 1.96 -14.68 -13.02
C THR A 33 2.42 -15.60 -11.90
N ILE A 34 3.73 -15.59 -11.66
CA ILE A 34 4.35 -16.23 -10.51
C ILE A 34 4.41 -15.24 -9.35
N TRP A 35 3.94 -15.70 -8.20
CA TRP A 35 4.07 -14.99 -6.93
C TRP A 35 4.97 -15.78 -5.99
N VAL A 36 5.90 -15.08 -5.35
CA VAL A 36 6.83 -15.67 -4.39
C VAL A 36 6.69 -15.02 -3.02
N CYS A 37 7.06 -15.73 -1.98
CA CYS A 37 7.08 -15.20 -0.62
C CYS A 37 7.94 -13.93 -0.51
N GLU A 38 7.48 -12.93 0.25
CA GLU A 38 8.30 -11.73 0.56
C GLU A 38 9.59 -12.08 1.32
N LYS A 39 9.61 -13.22 2.03
CA LYS A 39 10.79 -13.75 2.74
C LYS A 39 11.59 -14.74 1.89
N ARG A 40 11.74 -14.50 0.58
CA ARG A 40 12.38 -15.44 -0.38
C ARG A 40 13.72 -16.04 0.06
N GLY A 41 14.52 -15.29 0.84
CA GLY A 41 15.79 -15.78 1.40
C GLY A 41 15.64 -16.87 2.46
N GLN A 42 14.46 -17.00 3.08
CA GLN A 42 14.14 -17.94 4.16
C GLN A 42 12.96 -18.85 3.81
N CYS A 43 12.13 -18.48 2.83
CA CYS A 43 10.92 -19.17 2.43
C CYS A 43 10.86 -19.32 0.91
N LYS A 44 10.63 -20.53 0.43
CA LYS A 44 10.50 -20.82 -1.00
C LYS A 44 9.04 -20.85 -1.50
N GLY A 45 8.09 -20.44 -0.65
CA GLY A 45 6.65 -20.45 -0.96
C GLY A 45 6.35 -19.74 -2.28
N GLN A 46 5.64 -20.42 -3.17
CA GLN A 46 5.38 -19.99 -4.54
C GLN A 46 4.00 -20.43 -5.01
N ILE A 47 3.27 -19.50 -5.61
CA ILE A 47 1.99 -19.78 -6.28
C ILE A 47 1.98 -19.20 -7.69
N TRP A 48 1.07 -19.73 -8.48
CA TRP A 48 0.84 -19.35 -9.86
C TRP A 48 -0.61 -18.89 -9.97
N THR A 49 -0.84 -17.72 -10.55
CA THR A 49 -2.19 -17.23 -10.84
C THR A 49 -2.40 -17.06 -12.33
N ASN A 50 -3.65 -17.17 -12.76
CA ASN A 50 -4.08 -16.74 -14.09
C ASN A 50 -4.19 -15.20 -14.11
N ASN A 51 -3.65 -14.54 -15.13
CA ASN A 51 -3.65 -13.06 -15.19
C ASN A 51 -5.02 -12.46 -15.52
N LEU A 52 -5.87 -13.19 -16.24
CA LEU A 52 -7.21 -12.73 -16.63
C LEU A 52 -8.20 -12.86 -15.46
N SER A 53 -8.19 -14.01 -14.78
CA SER A 53 -9.14 -14.29 -13.69
C SER A 53 -8.60 -13.96 -12.29
N ASN A 54 -7.28 -13.74 -12.15
CA ASN A 54 -6.57 -13.65 -10.86
C ASN A 54 -6.74 -14.88 -9.95
N GLU A 55 -7.25 -15.99 -10.47
CA GLU A 55 -7.44 -17.21 -9.70
C GLU A 55 -6.11 -17.96 -9.52
N VAL A 56 -5.99 -18.66 -8.39
CA VAL A 56 -4.83 -19.52 -8.11
C VAL A 56 -4.93 -20.76 -8.98
N VAL A 57 -4.00 -20.89 -9.92
CA VAL A 57 -3.88 -22.03 -10.84
C VAL A 57 -3.12 -23.17 -10.19
N LYS A 58 -2.06 -22.84 -9.43
CA LYS A 58 -1.20 -23.85 -8.81
C LYS A 58 -0.48 -23.29 -7.58
N ILE A 59 -0.39 -24.10 -6.53
CA ILE A 59 0.57 -23.91 -5.44
C ILE A 59 1.77 -24.80 -5.76
N SER A 60 2.94 -24.18 -6.00
CA SER A 60 4.16 -24.89 -6.43
C SER A 60 5.01 -25.28 -5.23
N MET A 61 5.05 -24.42 -4.21
CA MET A 61 5.77 -24.66 -2.97
C MET A 61 4.99 -24.04 -1.81
N GLU A 62 4.88 -24.78 -0.72
CA GLU A 62 4.22 -24.31 0.50
C GLU A 62 5.12 -23.38 1.33
N HIS A 63 4.49 -22.62 2.22
CA HIS A 63 5.21 -21.77 3.15
C HIS A 63 5.73 -22.59 4.33
N ASN A 64 6.98 -22.34 4.72
CA ASN A 64 7.59 -22.87 5.93
C ASN A 64 7.38 -21.95 7.16
N HIS A 65 6.44 -21.00 7.07
CA HIS A 65 6.12 -20.08 8.15
C HIS A 65 4.63 -19.75 8.15
N ALA A 66 4.11 -19.40 9.32
CA ALA A 66 2.75 -18.91 9.45
C ALA A 66 2.56 -17.53 8.80
N ALA A 67 1.31 -17.20 8.48
CA ALA A 67 0.91 -15.86 8.09
C ALA A 67 1.14 -14.87 9.24
N GLN A 68 1.61 -13.66 8.93
CA GLN A 68 1.69 -12.58 9.91
C GLN A 68 0.48 -11.65 9.75
N ALA A 69 -0.53 -11.81 10.60
CA ALA A 69 -1.84 -11.17 10.45
C ALA A 69 -1.79 -9.62 10.32
N ALA A 70 -0.89 -8.95 11.06
CA ALA A 70 -0.77 -7.49 11.03
C ALA A 70 0.07 -6.93 9.86
N ARG A 71 0.72 -7.82 9.08
CA ARG A 71 1.63 -7.41 8.01
C ARG A 71 0.91 -6.78 6.81
N PRO A 72 -0.26 -7.30 6.33
CA PRO A 72 -1.04 -6.64 5.30
C PRO A 72 -1.42 -5.20 5.66
N ASP A 73 -1.90 -4.97 6.88
CA ASP A 73 -2.31 -3.65 7.36
C ASP A 73 -1.11 -2.69 7.41
N ALA A 74 0.04 -3.17 7.89
CA ALA A 74 1.28 -2.38 7.89
C ALA A 74 1.71 -1.96 6.47
N LEU A 75 1.44 -2.79 5.45
CA LEU A 75 1.71 -2.43 4.06
C LEU A 75 0.72 -1.40 3.53
N ARG A 76 -0.56 -1.46 3.92
CA ARG A 76 -1.56 -0.43 3.57
C ARG A 76 -1.15 0.93 4.11
N VAL A 77 -0.76 1.00 5.37
CA VAL A 77 -0.25 2.23 6.01
C VAL A 77 0.97 2.76 5.26
N LYS A 78 1.94 1.89 4.92
CA LYS A 78 3.13 2.30 4.15
C LYS A 78 2.78 2.83 2.76
N GLN A 79 1.78 2.25 2.08
CA GLN A 79 1.31 2.76 0.80
C GLN A 79 0.63 4.11 0.95
N PHE A 80 -0.28 4.24 1.92
CA PHE A 80 -0.94 5.51 2.23
C PHE A 80 0.07 6.63 2.47
N LEU A 81 1.05 6.39 3.36
CA LEU A 81 2.12 7.35 3.64
C LEU A 81 2.88 7.74 2.36
N ARG A 82 3.19 6.76 1.51
CA ARG A 82 3.93 6.97 0.27
C ARG A 82 3.14 7.83 -0.72
N GLU A 83 1.88 7.47 -0.95
CA GLU A 83 1.00 8.16 -1.89
C GLU A 83 0.82 9.62 -1.47
N ARG A 84 0.51 9.83 -0.19
CA ARG A 84 0.29 11.17 0.37
C ARG A 84 1.54 12.04 0.34
N THR A 85 2.70 11.44 0.61
CA THR A 85 4.01 12.11 0.50
C THR A 85 4.29 12.64 -0.91
N SER A 86 3.87 11.92 -1.95
CA SER A 86 4.12 12.28 -3.34
C SER A 86 3.07 13.24 -3.92
N THR A 87 1.86 13.28 -3.37
CA THR A 87 0.71 13.96 -3.98
C THR A 87 0.26 15.22 -3.24
N THR A 88 0.57 15.36 -1.95
CA THR A 88 0.03 16.44 -1.12
C THR A 88 1.07 17.47 -0.69
N GLN A 89 0.60 18.62 -0.25
CA GLN A 89 1.38 19.69 0.36
C GLN A 89 1.50 19.59 1.89
N GLU A 90 1.05 18.48 2.48
CA GLU A 90 1.01 18.30 3.94
C GLU A 90 2.40 18.11 4.56
N THR A 91 2.57 18.60 5.79
CA THR A 91 3.77 18.38 6.59
C THR A 91 3.91 16.91 6.98
N PRO A 92 5.14 16.42 7.26
CA PRO A 92 5.33 15.05 7.76
C PRO A 92 4.53 14.74 9.03
N GLN A 93 4.26 15.74 9.87
CA GLN A 93 3.48 15.57 11.08
C GLN A 93 1.99 15.37 10.77
N GLN A 94 1.43 16.14 9.84
CA GLN A 94 0.03 15.99 9.40
C GLN A 94 -0.21 14.63 8.76
N ILE A 95 0.68 14.22 7.83
CA ILE A 95 0.63 12.91 7.18
C ILE A 95 0.68 11.79 8.23
N MET A 96 1.55 11.93 9.24
CA MET A 96 1.67 10.96 10.32
C MET A 96 0.43 10.91 11.22
N SER A 97 -0.20 12.06 11.52
CA SER A 97 -1.40 12.11 12.36
C SER A 97 -2.52 11.29 11.75
N GLN A 98 -2.81 11.54 10.47
CA GLN A 98 -3.85 10.83 9.74
C GLN A 98 -3.53 9.34 9.58
N ALA A 99 -2.25 9.00 9.38
CA ALA A 99 -1.86 7.60 9.33
C ALA A 99 -2.08 6.90 10.68
N VAL A 100 -1.85 7.58 11.81
CA VAL A 100 -1.93 6.98 13.16
C VAL A 100 -3.37 6.77 13.63
N GLU A 101 -4.32 7.61 13.21
CA GLU A 101 -5.74 7.47 13.55
C GLU A 101 -6.31 6.09 13.18
N GLU A 102 -5.74 5.43 12.17
CA GLU A 102 -6.22 4.16 11.63
C GLU A 102 -5.43 2.92 12.10
N ILE A 103 -4.45 3.04 13.01
CA ILE A 103 -3.48 1.96 13.28
C ILE A 103 -3.73 1.22 14.61
N HIS A 104 -3.99 -0.08 14.51
CA HIS A 104 -4.02 -1.01 15.64
C HIS A 104 -2.60 -1.27 16.22
N ALA A 105 -2.47 -1.50 17.53
CA ALA A 105 -1.19 -1.68 18.22
C ALA A 105 -0.26 -2.74 17.58
N ASN A 106 -0.84 -3.87 17.13
CA ASN A 106 -0.11 -4.96 16.47
C ASN A 106 0.54 -4.54 15.14
N VAL A 107 -0.05 -3.54 14.46
CA VAL A 107 0.47 -2.98 13.20
C VAL A 107 1.62 -2.01 13.50
N THR A 108 1.49 -1.20 14.56
CA THR A 108 2.55 -0.28 15.04
C THR A 108 3.87 -1.01 15.29
N ALA A 109 3.83 -2.23 15.84
CA ALA A 109 5.03 -3.04 16.08
C ALA A 109 5.81 -3.42 14.81
N ILE A 110 5.16 -3.41 13.63
CA ILE A 110 5.79 -3.75 12.33
C ILE A 110 6.26 -2.48 11.59
N LEU A 111 5.70 -1.33 11.94
CA LEU A 111 6.01 -0.07 11.29
C LEU A 111 7.36 0.49 11.77
N PRO A 112 8.07 1.23 10.92
CA PRO A 112 9.24 1.98 11.36
C PRO A 112 8.87 3.02 12.41
N SER A 113 9.85 3.47 13.20
CA SER A 113 9.62 4.51 14.20
C SER A 113 9.04 5.80 13.57
N LYS A 114 8.35 6.60 14.38
CA LYS A 114 7.78 7.89 13.95
C LYS A 114 8.84 8.79 13.32
N GLU A 115 10.02 8.87 13.94
CA GLU A 115 11.13 9.70 13.46
C GLU A 115 11.76 9.19 12.16
N THR A 116 11.92 7.86 12.04
CA THR A 116 12.35 7.23 10.79
C THR A 116 11.36 7.52 9.67
N THR A 117 10.06 7.47 9.97
CA THR A 117 9.01 7.73 8.99
C THR A 117 9.02 9.18 8.52
N LYS A 118 9.07 10.16 9.44
CA LYS A 118 9.21 11.58 9.10
C LYS A 118 10.45 11.85 8.23
N ARG A 119 11.59 11.23 8.57
CA ARG A 119 12.83 11.34 7.78
C ARG A 119 12.64 10.79 6.36
N ASN A 120 11.98 9.65 6.23
CA ASN A 120 11.68 9.05 4.92
C ASN A 120 10.74 9.92 4.08
N ILE A 121 9.73 10.54 4.69
CA ILE A 121 8.84 11.49 4.02
C ILE A 121 9.66 12.65 3.43
N ARG A 122 10.49 13.30 4.25
CA ARG A 122 11.35 14.42 3.81
C ARG A 122 12.28 14.00 2.68
N LYS A 123 13.01 12.89 2.84
CA LYS A 123 13.92 12.36 1.82
C LYS A 123 13.20 12.07 0.51
N ARG A 124 11.98 11.54 0.58
CA ARG A 124 11.20 11.21 -0.61
C ARG A 124 10.68 12.45 -1.32
N ARG A 125 10.21 13.46 -0.59
CA ARG A 125 9.81 14.75 -1.19
C ARG A 125 10.95 15.38 -1.98
N ASN A 126 12.15 15.41 -1.38
CA ASN A 126 13.34 15.95 -2.04
C ASN A 126 13.74 15.17 -3.30
N LYS A 127 13.48 13.85 -3.33
CA LYS A 127 13.84 12.99 -4.47
C LYS A 127 12.81 13.05 -5.60
N ASP A 128 11.52 13.06 -5.26
CA ASP A 128 10.43 12.88 -6.22
C ASP A 128 9.91 14.21 -6.78
N GLY A 129 10.48 15.35 -6.38
CA GLY A 129 9.96 16.67 -6.77
C GLY A 129 8.53 16.90 -6.27
N ALA A 130 8.21 16.35 -5.09
CA ALA A 130 6.87 16.44 -4.53
C ALA A 130 6.47 17.89 -4.25
N PRO A 131 5.16 18.21 -4.21
CA PRO A 131 4.69 19.57 -3.93
C PRO A 131 5.34 20.14 -2.66
N PRO A 132 5.85 21.39 -2.70
CA PRO A 132 6.48 22.00 -1.55
C PRO A 132 5.44 22.20 -0.44
N ILE A 133 5.91 22.09 0.81
CA ILE A 133 5.08 22.44 1.96
C ILE A 133 4.87 23.95 1.92
N PRO A 134 3.62 24.44 1.99
CA PRO A 134 3.31 25.85 1.91
C PRO A 134 3.79 26.53 3.19
N GLU A 135 4.55 27.60 3.02
CA GLU A 135 5.06 28.40 4.15
C GLU A 135 3.96 29.26 4.78
N ASN A 136 2.92 29.55 4.02
CA ASN A 136 1.81 30.40 4.38
C ASN A 136 0.54 30.01 3.60
N VAL A 137 -0.60 30.53 4.06
CA VAL A 137 -1.92 30.22 3.49
C VAL A 137 -2.02 30.59 2.00
N GLY A 138 -1.36 31.66 1.58
CA GLY A 138 -1.38 32.11 0.17
C GLY A 138 -0.73 31.13 -0.81
N ASN A 139 0.14 30.24 -0.32
CA ASN A 139 0.84 29.24 -1.14
C ASN A 139 0.14 27.87 -1.15
N LEU A 140 -1.04 27.76 -0.53
CA LEU A 140 -1.86 26.55 -0.54
C LEU A 140 -2.53 26.37 -1.90
N VAL A 141 -2.28 25.23 -2.53
CA VAL A 141 -3.02 24.80 -3.70
C VAL A 141 -4.22 23.98 -3.23
N LEU A 142 -5.41 24.59 -3.28
CA LEU A 142 -6.66 23.92 -2.95
C LEU A 142 -7.14 23.08 -4.14
N PRO A 143 -7.59 21.83 -3.92
CA PRO A 143 -8.22 21.05 -4.98
C PRO A 143 -9.49 21.77 -5.45
N GLN A 144 -9.64 21.93 -6.76
CA GLN A 144 -10.84 22.51 -7.36
C GLN A 144 -11.99 21.51 -7.16
N VAL A 145 -12.79 21.72 -6.10
CA VAL A 145 -13.99 20.91 -5.88
C VAL A 145 -15.00 21.31 -6.94
N SER A 146 -15.26 20.43 -7.92
CA SER A 146 -16.40 20.60 -8.82
C SER A 146 -17.67 20.50 -7.99
N ASN A 147 -18.31 21.63 -7.71
CA ASN A 147 -19.60 21.69 -7.01
C ASN A 147 -20.64 20.87 -7.78
N THR A 148 -20.88 19.62 -7.39
CA THR A 148 -22.11 18.93 -7.78
C THR A 148 -23.19 19.28 -6.77
N ASN A 149 -24.04 20.21 -7.19
CA ASN A 149 -25.41 20.43 -6.74
C ASN A 149 -25.60 20.73 -5.25
N ASN A 150 -25.40 22.00 -4.91
CA ASN A 150 -26.03 22.58 -3.75
C ASN A 150 -27.53 22.86 -4.04
N SER A 151 -28.40 21.90 -3.73
CA SER A 151 -29.84 22.12 -3.60
C SER A 151 -30.24 21.98 -2.13
N TYR A 152 -29.92 22.99 -1.31
CA TYR A 152 -30.59 23.14 -0.02
C TYR A 152 -32.04 23.52 -0.27
N LYS A 153 -32.91 22.53 -0.20
CA LYS A 153 -34.36 22.71 -0.16
C LYS A 153 -34.69 23.29 1.22
N LEU A 154 -34.98 24.60 1.27
CA LEU A 154 -35.64 25.21 2.41
C LEU A 154 -37.04 24.57 2.53
N MET A 155 -37.30 23.94 3.67
CA MET A 155 -38.62 23.64 4.21
C MET A 155 -38.63 24.05 5.67
#